data_AF-A0A6P7FRY6-F1
#
_entry.id   AF-A0A6P7FRY6-F1
#
_cell.length_a   1.000
_cell.length_b   1.000
_cell.length_c   1.000
_cell.angle_alpha   90.00
_cell.angle_beta   90.00
_cell.angle_gamma   90.00
#
_symmetry.space_group_name_H-M   'P 1'
#
loop_
_entity.id
_entity.type
_entity.pdbx_description
1 polymer ?
#
loop_
_entity_poly.entity_id
_entity_poly.type
_entity_poly.pdbx_seq_one_letter_code
_entity_poly.pdbx_strand_id
1 'polypeptide(L)'
;MAMVVLMCYAIFHFIFNLDNLNEELITFLNKKNNHIKKSDQLNCLHCQREIFQEMVYLFTQYIRIKQFIDEYNDFIKWRALALVVGCSGVTGTSLVFIIAVTSEESLLCYCFFITTILAYCIMAEAGENVISKVAKIIHGFLTYYKTVSATK
;
A
#
# COMPACT_ATOMS: atom_id res chain seq x y z
N MET A 1 1.33 13.52 -18.30
CA MET A 1 1.86 13.71 -16.92
C MET A 1 0.78 13.77 -15.84
N ALA A 2 -0.30 14.55 -15.99
CA ALA A 2 -1.34 14.69 -14.94
C ALA A 2 -1.87 13.35 -14.39
N MET A 3 -2.05 12.34 -15.25
CA MET A 3 -2.51 11.01 -14.87
C MET A 3 -1.52 10.24 -13.98
N VAL A 4 -0.21 10.38 -14.24
CA VAL A 4 0.85 9.77 -13.42
C VAL A 4 0.88 10.41 -12.04
N VAL A 5 0.78 11.74 -11.98
CA VAL A 5 0.75 12.48 -10.71
C VAL A 5 -0.46 12.09 -9.85
N LEU A 6 -1.64 11.94 -10.47
CA LEU A 6 -2.85 11.48 -9.77
C LEU A 6 -2.70 10.05 -9.24
N MET A 7 -2.09 9.15 -10.01
CA MET A 7 -1.81 7.78 -9.55
C MET A 7 -0.81 7.78 -8.39
N CYS A 8 0.29 8.52 -8.50
CA CYS A 8 1.26 8.65 -7.42
C CYS A 8 0.62 9.22 -6.15
N TYR A 9 -0.17 10.30 -6.28
CA TYR A 9 -0.87 10.92 -5.15
C TYR A 9 -1.76 9.91 -4.41
N ALA A 10 -2.56 9.14 -5.15
CA ALA A 10 -3.43 8.16 -4.55
C ALA A 10 -2.63 7.03 -3.87
N ILE A 11 -1.57 6.51 -4.51
CA ILE A 11 -0.72 5.47 -3.92
C ILE A 11 -0.08 5.98 -2.62
N PHE A 12 0.44 7.21 -2.61
CA PHE A 12 0.97 7.82 -1.39
C PHE A 12 -0.09 7.95 -0.29
N HIS A 13 -1.32 8.34 -0.66
CA HIS A 13 -2.43 8.41 0.29
C HIS A 13 -2.78 7.03 0.87
N PHE A 14 -2.76 5.97 0.06
CA PHE A 14 -2.94 4.60 0.55
C PHE A 14 -1.83 4.18 1.50
N ILE A 15 -0.57 4.41 1.12
CA ILE A 15 0.60 4.10 1.95
C ILE A 15 0.49 4.77 3.32
N PHE A 16 0.14 6.06 3.33
CA PHE A 16 -0.04 6.84 4.57
C PHE A 16 -1.14 6.25 5.46
N ASN A 17 -2.30 5.90 4.90
CA ASN A 17 -3.40 5.32 5.68
C ASN A 17 -3.04 3.93 6.23
N LEU A 18 -2.31 3.11 5.46
CA LEU A 18 -1.83 1.81 5.91
C LEU A 18 -0.80 1.95 7.03
N ASP A 19 0.09 2.95 6.97
CA ASP A 19 1.04 3.23 8.05
C ASP A 19 0.35 3.65 9.33
N ASN A 20 -0.60 4.58 9.24
CA ASN A 20 -1.35 5.02 10.40
C ASN A 20 -2.12 3.86 11.05
N LEU A 21 -2.75 2.99 10.24
CA LEU A 21 -3.42 1.79 10.75
C LEU A 21 -2.44 0.81 11.41
N ASN A 22 -1.24 0.65 10.85
CA ASN A 22 -0.22 -0.21 11.42
C ASN A 22 0.31 0.35 12.75
N GLU A 23 0.48 1.67 12.88
CA GLU A 23 0.84 2.32 14.15
C GLU A 23 -0.25 2.16 15.22
N GLU A 24 -1.52 2.33 14.86
CA GLU A 24 -2.65 2.06 15.75
C GLU A 24 -2.66 0.59 16.20
N LEU A 25 -2.42 -0.35 15.29
CA LEU A 25 -2.33 -1.78 15.59
C LEU A 25 -1.16 -2.10 16.53
N ILE A 26 0.02 -1.52 16.31
CA ILE A 26 1.18 -1.70 17.19
C ILE A 26 0.90 -1.13 18.58
N THR A 27 0.26 0.05 18.65
CA THR A 27 -0.13 0.69 19.90
C THR A 27 -1.11 -0.19 20.67
N PHE A 28 -2.11 -0.74 19.98
CA PHE A 28 -3.05 -1.71 20.54
C PHE A 28 -2.34 -2.97 21.07
N LEU A 29 -1.45 -3.57 20.28
CA LEU A 29 -0.70 -4.77 20.68
C LEU A 29 0.19 -4.54 21.90
N ASN A 30 0.74 -3.33 22.04
CA ASN A 30 1.66 -2.96 23.12
C ASN A 30 0.95 -2.39 24.36
N LYS A 31 -0.36 -2.09 24.27
CA LYS A 31 -1.16 -1.56 25.39
C LYS A 31 -1.12 -2.54 26.55
N LYS A 32 -0.36 -2.20 27.60
CA LYS A 32 -0.31 -2.97 28.85
C LYS A 32 -1.52 -2.59 29.70
N ASN A 33 -2.35 -3.57 30.04
CA ASN A 33 -3.40 -3.38 31.02
C ASN A 33 -2.84 -3.55 32.45
N ASN A 34 -3.55 -3.03 33.45
CA ASN A 34 -3.17 -3.11 34.88
C ASN A 34 -3.18 -4.54 35.46
N HIS A 35 -3.42 -5.56 34.64
CA HIS A 35 -3.41 -6.96 35.08
C HIS A 35 -1.99 -7.53 35.04
N ILE A 36 -1.53 -8.07 36.16
CA ILE A 36 -0.20 -8.67 36.32
C ILE A 36 -0.04 -9.93 35.45
N LYS A 37 -1.15 -10.65 35.19
CA LYS A 37 -1.19 -11.85 34.32
C LYS A 37 -2.12 -11.64 33.13
N LYS A 38 -1.69 -12.06 31.94
CA LYS A 38 -2.52 -12.07 30.71
C LYS A 38 -3.81 -12.89 30.85
N SER A 39 -3.80 -13.95 31.67
CA SER A 39 -4.99 -14.75 31.98
C SER A 39 -6.09 -13.93 32.66
N ASP A 40 -5.70 -13.01 33.54
CA ASP A 40 -6.63 -12.24 34.36
C ASP A 40 -7.30 -11.15 33.52
N GLN A 41 -6.58 -10.64 32.51
CA GLN A 41 -7.10 -9.72 31.50
C GLN A 41 -8.17 -10.40 30.62
N LEU A 42 -7.96 -11.66 30.23
CA LEU A 42 -8.93 -12.43 29.45
C LEU A 42 -10.18 -12.82 30.24
N ASN A 43 -10.10 -12.90 31.57
CA ASN A 43 -11.26 -13.20 32.41
C ASN A 43 -12.01 -11.95 32.89
N CYS A 44 -11.47 -10.75 32.63
CA CYS A 44 -12.11 -9.49 32.97
C CYS A 44 -13.10 -9.06 31.88
N LEU A 45 -14.40 -9.06 32.19
CA LEU A 45 -15.48 -8.63 31.29
C LEU A 45 -15.27 -7.21 30.73
N HIS A 46 -14.72 -6.30 31.52
CA HIS A 46 -14.44 -4.93 31.09
C HIS A 46 -13.30 -4.90 30.05
N CYS A 47 -12.18 -5.56 30.33
CA CYS A 47 -11.05 -5.62 29.40
C CYS A 47 -11.40 -6.40 28.13
N GLN A 48 -12.18 -7.48 28.21
CA GLN A 48 -12.68 -8.19 27.03
C GLN A 48 -13.52 -7.27 26.13
N ARG A 49 -14.42 -6.47 26.72
CA ARG A 49 -15.26 -5.54 25.96
C ARG A 49 -14.44 -4.43 25.31
N GLU A 50 -13.48 -3.85 26.02
CA GLU A 50 -12.57 -2.82 25.49
C GLU A 50 -11.75 -3.36 24.30
N ILE A 51 -11.12 -4.52 24.48
CA ILE A 51 -10.36 -5.23 23.44
C ILE A 51 -11.23 -5.51 22.21
N PHE A 52 -12.46 -5.98 22.42
CA PHE A 52 -13.37 -6.29 21.32
C PHE A 52 -13.76 -5.03 20.55
N GLN A 53 -14.03 -3.92 21.24
CA GLN A 53 -14.35 -2.64 20.60
C GLN A 53 -13.16 -2.10 19.80
N GLU A 54 -11.94 -2.13 20.35
CA GLU A 54 -10.73 -1.69 19.63
C GLU A 54 -10.44 -2.58 18.41
N MET A 55 -10.62 -3.90 18.51
CA MET A 55 -10.48 -4.82 17.37
C MET A 55 -11.52 -4.55 16.29
N VAL A 56 -12.78 -4.31 16.67
CA VAL A 56 -13.85 -3.96 15.70
C VAL A 56 -13.53 -2.64 15.00
N TYR A 57 -13.01 -1.66 15.72
CA TYR A 57 -12.57 -0.39 15.14
C TYR A 57 -11.45 -0.61 14.10
N LEU A 58 -10.38 -1.32 14.47
CA LEU A 58 -9.26 -1.62 13.57
C LEU A 58 -9.70 -2.40 12.33
N PHE A 59 -10.57 -3.42 12.51
CA PHE A 59 -11.14 -4.17 11.39
C PHE A 59 -12.01 -3.31 10.47
N THR A 60 -12.80 -2.41 11.04
CA THR A 60 -13.64 -1.50 10.26
C THR A 60 -12.80 -0.56 9.41
N GLN A 61 -11.72 -0.01 9.97
CA GLN A 61 -10.78 0.83 9.22
C GLN A 61 -10.08 0.04 8.12
N TYR A 62 -9.62 -1.18 8.42
CA TYR A 62 -9.04 -2.08 7.42
C TYR A 62 -10.01 -2.39 6.27
N ILE A 63 -11.27 -2.71 6.57
CA ILE A 63 -12.28 -3.00 5.56
C ILE A 63 -12.53 -1.78 4.68
N ARG A 64 -12.61 -0.58 5.25
CA ARG A 64 -12.77 0.67 4.48
C ARG A 64 -11.60 0.91 3.54
N ILE A 65 -10.37 0.75 4.03
CA ILE A 65 -9.16 0.87 3.21
C ILE A 65 -9.19 -0.18 2.09
N LYS A 66 -9.56 -1.42 2.40
CA LYS A 66 -9.67 -2.50 1.41
C LYS A 66 -10.73 -2.20 0.34
N GLN A 67 -11.93 -1.80 0.74
CA GLN A 67 -13.00 -1.43 -0.20
C GLN A 67 -12.56 -0.29 -1.11
N PHE A 68 -11.90 0.73 -0.54
CA PHE A 68 -11.36 1.82 -1.32
C PHE A 68 -10.25 1.35 -2.27
N ILE A 69 -9.37 0.44 -1.86
CA ILE A 69 -8.37 -0.19 -2.75
C ILE A 69 -9.05 -0.98 -3.86
N ASP A 70 -10.07 -1.78 -3.56
CA ASP A 70 -10.77 -2.63 -4.54
C ASP A 70 -11.48 -1.76 -5.60
N GLU A 71 -12.22 -0.73 -5.17
CA GLU A 71 -12.83 0.27 -6.07
C GLU A 71 -11.79 0.99 -6.92
N TYR A 72 -10.67 1.36 -6.30
CA TYR A 72 -9.58 2.03 -6.98
C TYR A 72 -8.85 1.11 -7.95
N ASN A 73 -8.72 -0.18 -7.64
CA ASN A 73 -8.06 -1.17 -8.49
C ASN A 73 -8.85 -1.39 -9.78
N ASP A 74 -10.17 -1.46 -9.73
CA ASP A 74 -10.98 -1.60 -10.95
C ASP A 74 -10.86 -0.37 -11.87
N PHE A 75 -10.81 0.82 -11.29
CA PHE A 75 -10.59 2.06 -12.02
C PHE A 75 -9.16 2.21 -12.55
N ILE A 76 -8.16 1.81 -11.76
CA ILE A 76 -6.75 1.91 -12.10
C ILE A 76 -6.33 0.84 -13.09
N LYS A 77 -6.83 -0.39 -13.01
CA LYS A 77 -6.33 -1.52 -13.79
C LYS A 77 -6.29 -1.22 -15.29
N TRP A 78 -7.38 -0.69 -15.83
CA TRP A 78 -7.47 -0.32 -17.25
C TRP A 78 -6.65 0.93 -17.59
N ARG A 79 -6.58 1.87 -16.65
CA ARG A 79 -5.86 3.14 -16.81
C ARG A 79 -4.35 2.98 -16.73
N ALA A 80 -3.86 2.15 -15.82
CA ALA A 80 -2.46 1.76 -15.67
C ALA A 80 -2.04 0.89 -16.84
N LEU A 81 -2.88 -0.04 -17.29
CA LEU A 81 -2.62 -0.80 -18.50
C LEU A 81 -2.48 0.12 -19.73
N ALA A 82 -3.42 1.06 -19.93
CA ALA A 82 -3.34 2.03 -21.02
C ALA A 82 -2.09 2.92 -20.92
N LEU A 83 -1.73 3.34 -19.71
CA LEU A 83 -0.52 4.12 -19.45
C LEU A 83 0.74 3.32 -19.78
N VAL A 84 0.85 2.06 -19.34
CA VAL A 84 1.99 1.19 -19.61
C VAL A 84 2.11 0.90 -21.11
N VAL A 85 1.00 0.59 -21.78
CA VAL A 85 1.01 0.38 -23.24
C VAL A 85 1.45 1.65 -23.96
N GLY A 86 0.87 2.81 -23.62
CA GLY A 86 1.23 4.09 -24.25
C GLY A 86 2.68 4.49 -24.01
N CYS A 87 3.15 4.42 -22.77
CA CYS A 87 4.53 4.73 -22.42
C CYS A 87 5.51 3.74 -23.06
N SER A 88 5.18 2.45 -23.18
CA SER A 88 6.05 1.47 -23.86
C SER A 88 6.25 1.80 -25.35
N GLY A 89 5.20 2.32 -26.01
CA GLY A 89 5.29 2.83 -27.38
C GLY A 89 6.22 4.04 -27.49
N VAL A 90 6.11 5.00 -26.56
CA VAL A 90 7.00 6.17 -26.50
C VAL A 90 8.45 5.76 -26.21
N THR A 91 8.67 4.87 -25.25
CA THR A 91 10.01 4.37 -24.90
C THR A 91 10.64 3.62 -26.08
N GLY A 92 9.87 2.73 -26.73
CA GLY A 92 10.36 1.96 -27.88
C GLY A 92 10.68 2.85 -29.09
N THR A 93 9.81 3.80 -29.43
CA THR A 93 10.04 4.74 -30.54
C THR A 93 11.21 5.67 -30.26
N SER A 94 11.33 6.15 -29.02
CA SER A 94 12.46 6.98 -28.58
C SER A 94 13.78 6.21 -28.67
N LEU A 95 13.81 4.93 -28.27
CA LEU A 95 14.99 4.08 -28.40
C LEU A 95 15.41 3.88 -29.87
N VAL A 96 14.46 3.62 -30.76
CA VAL A 96 14.73 3.49 -32.20
C VAL A 96 15.32 4.79 -32.76
N PHE A 97 14.76 5.94 -32.38
CA PHE A 97 15.26 7.26 -32.80
C PHE A 97 16.67 7.55 -32.28
N ILE A 98 16.94 7.25 -31.01
CA ILE A 98 18.26 7.40 -30.38
C ILE A 98 19.31 6.58 -31.14
N ILE A 99 18.98 5.34 -31.52
CA ILE A 99 19.90 4.47 -32.26
C ILE A 99 20.09 4.96 -33.70
N ALA A 100 19.03 5.48 -34.32
CA ALA A 100 19.04 5.91 -35.72
C ALA A 100 19.68 7.29 -35.95
N VAL A 101 19.70 8.17 -34.94
CA VAL A 101 20.13 9.56 -35.07
C VAL A 101 21.24 9.86 -34.07
N THR A 102 22.47 10.07 -34.58
CA THR A 102 23.66 10.38 -33.77
C THR A 102 23.90 11.89 -33.58
N SER A 103 22.88 12.73 -33.77
CA SER A 103 22.97 14.20 -33.64
C SER A 103 22.43 14.69 -32.29
N GLU A 104 22.67 15.96 -31.96
CA GLU A 104 22.10 16.64 -30.77
C GLU A 104 20.56 16.62 -30.75
N GLU A 105 19.90 16.36 -31.88
CA GLU A 105 18.44 16.23 -31.98
C GLU A 105 17.90 15.00 -31.23
N SER A 106 18.75 13.99 -31.00
CA SER A 106 18.41 12.80 -30.20
C SER A 106 18.28 13.10 -28.70
N LEU A 107 18.76 14.26 -28.23
CA LEU A 107 18.80 14.62 -26.81
C LEU A 107 17.40 14.70 -26.18
N LEU A 108 16.41 15.18 -26.94
CA LEU A 108 15.01 15.16 -26.51
C LEU A 108 14.47 13.73 -26.37
N CYS A 109 14.86 12.82 -27.27
CA CYS A 109 14.47 11.42 -27.20
C CYS A 109 15.10 10.72 -25.98
N TYR A 110 16.34 11.06 -25.61
CA TYR A 110 16.95 10.60 -24.36
C TYR A 110 16.16 11.06 -23.13
N CYS A 111 15.73 12.33 -23.08
CA CYS A 111 14.91 12.84 -21.99
C CYS A 111 13.58 12.08 -21.87
N PHE A 112 12.88 11.84 -22.98
CA PHE A 112 11.65 11.05 -22.97
C PHE A 112 11.89 9.61 -22.51
N PHE A 113 12.91 8.95 -23.06
CA PHE A 113 13.29 7.59 -22.72
C PHE A 113 13.57 7.44 -21.21
N ILE A 114 14.47 8.25 -20.66
CA ILE A 114 14.83 8.22 -19.23
C ILE A 114 13.62 8.53 -18.34
N THR A 115 12.83 9.55 -18.70
CA THR A 115 11.64 9.94 -17.91
C THR A 115 10.61 8.82 -17.87
N THR A 116 10.37 8.13 -18.99
CA THR A 116 9.45 6.98 -19.01
C THR A 116 9.95 5.82 -18.15
N ILE A 117 11.26 5.52 -18.18
CA ILE A 117 11.84 4.46 -17.34
C ILE A 117 11.70 4.81 -15.86
N LEU A 118 12.06 6.02 -15.46
CA LEU A 118 11.93 6.46 -14.07
C LEU A 118 10.48 6.41 -13.58
N ALA A 119 9.52 6.81 -14.42
CA ALA A 119 8.11 6.73 -14.09
C ALA A 119 7.66 5.27 -13.85
N TYR A 120 8.16 4.31 -14.63
CA TYR A 120 7.89 2.88 -14.41
C TYR A 120 8.45 2.39 -13.08
N CYS A 121 9.71 2.72 -12.77
CA CYS A 121 10.34 2.32 -11.52
C CYS A 121 9.56 2.81 -10.30
N ILE A 122 9.16 4.09 -10.31
CA ILE A 122 8.40 4.70 -9.21
C ILE A 122 7.05 3.99 -9.01
N MET A 123 6.31 3.72 -10.09
CA MET A 123 5.03 3.02 -9.98
C MET A 123 5.18 1.58 -9.48
N ALA A 124 6.21 0.87 -9.94
CA ALA A 124 6.49 -0.50 -9.51
C ALA A 124 6.84 -0.56 -8.01
N GLU A 125 7.78 0.27 -7.56
CA GLU A 125 8.21 0.35 -6.16
C GLU A 125 7.03 0.72 -5.24
N ALA A 126 6.22 1.70 -5.65
CA ALA A 126 5.08 2.13 -4.87
C ALA A 126 4.01 1.02 -4.75
N GLY A 127 3.78 0.25 -5.83
CA GLY A 127 2.91 -0.92 -5.81
C GLY A 127 3.37 -2.02 -4.87
N GLU A 128 4.66 -2.38 -4.89
CA GLU A 128 5.24 -3.36 -3.97
C GLU A 128 5.13 -2.91 -2.51
N ASN A 129 5.32 -1.62 -2.25
CA ASN A 129 5.23 -1.06 -0.90
C ASN A 129 3.81 -1.21 -0.30
N VAL A 130 2.77 -0.96 -1.10
CA VAL A 130 1.37 -1.21 -0.69
C VAL A 130 1.15 -2.67 -0.33
N ILE A 131 1.59 -3.60 -1.19
CA ILE A 131 1.45 -5.06 -0.95
C ILE A 131 2.14 -5.46 0.36
N SER A 132 3.37 -4.98 0.57
CA SER A 132 4.17 -5.26 1.78
C SER A 132 3.48 -4.76 3.05
N LYS A 133 2.92 -3.54 3.05
CA LYS A 133 2.20 -2.98 4.21
C LYS A 133 0.92 -3.73 4.53
N VAL A 134 0.12 -4.08 3.51
CA VAL A 134 -1.08 -4.91 3.69
C VAL A 134 -0.72 -6.27 4.30
N ALA A 135 0.36 -6.91 3.85
CA ALA A 135 0.82 -8.18 4.40
C ALA A 135 1.19 -8.09 5.88
N LYS A 136 1.86 -7.00 6.30
CA LYS A 136 2.20 -6.75 7.72
C LYS A 136 0.96 -6.61 8.60
N ILE A 137 -0.05 -5.85 8.15
CA ILE A 137 -1.30 -5.66 8.88
C ILE A 137 -2.04 -6.99 9.06
N ILE A 138 -2.17 -7.78 7.98
CA ILE A 138 -2.79 -9.12 8.03
C ILE A 138 -2.03 -10.02 9.01
N HIS A 139 -0.70 -10.01 8.96
CA HIS A 139 0.13 -10.80 9.86
C HIS A 139 -0.07 -10.38 11.33
N GLY A 140 -0.20 -9.08 11.61
CA GLY A 140 -0.49 -8.55 12.94
C GLY A 140 -1.84 -9.05 13.48
N PHE A 141 -2.90 -8.98 12.67
CA PHE A 141 -4.22 -9.53 13.04
C PHE A 141 -4.18 -11.04 13.31
N LEU A 142 -3.51 -11.81 12.45
CA LEU A 142 -3.39 -13.26 12.61
C LEU A 142 -2.60 -13.64 13.87
N THR A 143 -1.53 -12.90 14.15
CA THR A 143 -0.70 -13.11 15.35
C THR A 143 -1.52 -12.84 16.61
N TYR A 144 -2.26 -11.72 16.63
CA TYR A 144 -3.15 -11.40 17.74
C TYR A 144 -4.18 -12.52 17.97
N TYR A 145 -4.89 -12.93 16.92
CA TYR A 145 -5.89 -13.99 17.00
C TYR A 145 -5.32 -15.30 17.54
N LYS A 146 -4.15 -15.73 17.04
CA LYS A 146 -3.47 -16.94 17.55
C LYS A 146 -3.16 -16.82 19.04
N THR A 147 -2.63 -15.68 19.46
CA THR A 147 -2.25 -15.44 20.87
C THR A 147 -3.45 -15.52 21.81
N VAL A 148 -4.58 -14.95 21.41
CA VAL A 148 -5.85 -15.01 22.17
C VAL A 148 -6.47 -16.40 22.13
N SER A 149 -6.39 -17.11 21.00
CA SER A 149 -6.95 -18.47 20.88
C SER A 149 -6.16 -19.52 21.67
N ALA A 150 -4.84 -19.35 21.83
CA ALA A 150 -3.95 -20.27 22.54
C ALA A 150 -4.01 -20.12 24.08
N THR A 151 -4.77 -19.14 24.57
CA THR A 151 -4.98 -18.90 26.01
C THR A 151 -6.32 -19.45 26.53
N LYS A 152 -7.09 -20.15 25.68
CA LYS A 152 -8.20 -21.02 26.07
C LYS A 152 -7.71 -22.43 26.35
#